data_AF-A0AAV4IHK3-F1
#
_entry.id   AF-A0AAV4IHK3-F1
#
_cell.length_a   1.000
_cell.length_b   1.000
_cell.length_c   1.000
_cell.angle_alpha   90.00
_cell.angle_beta   90.00
_cell.angle_gamma   90.00
#
_symmetry.space_group_name_H-M   'P 1'
#
loop_
_entity.id
_entity.type
_entity.pdbx_description
1 polymer ?
#
loop_
_entity_poly.entity_id
_entity_poly.type
_entity_poly.pdbx_seq_one_letter_code
_entity_poly.pdbx_strand_id
1 'polypeptide(L)'
;MEPSPVSPDSCSGTPATKARISPTPAHNSTGTRRSSRTARRPLVYVTRRIPQKGMDILLGACDVKQWDAEEPVPRGELLQSVAGAYGVLCMQGDLIDADVLHAAGTC
;
A
#
# COMPACT_ATOMS: atom_id res chain seq x y z
N MET A 1 -62.98 -15.22 24.50
CA MET A 1 -62.02 -14.49 23.64
C MET A 1 -61.57 -15.44 22.56
N GLU A 2 -62.05 -15.18 21.35
CA GLU A 2 -61.54 -15.64 20.05
C GLU A 2 -59.99 -15.40 19.95
N PRO A 3 -59.26 -15.95 18.96
CA PRO A 3 -58.73 -17.32 18.91
C PRO A 3 -57.25 -17.35 18.47
N SER A 4 -56.79 -18.54 18.08
CA SER A 4 -55.94 -18.79 16.90
C SER A 4 -54.44 -19.10 17.06
N PRO A 5 -53.90 -19.93 16.14
CA PRO A 5 -53.17 -21.15 16.49
C PRO A 5 -51.77 -21.19 15.83
N VAL A 6 -51.00 -22.26 16.00
CA VAL A 6 -50.37 -23.00 14.89
C VAL A 6 -49.65 -24.25 15.41
N SER A 7 -49.79 -25.31 14.61
CA SER A 7 -49.40 -26.71 14.80
C SER A 7 -47.88 -26.98 14.79
N PRO A 8 -47.45 -28.21 15.13
CA PRO A 8 -46.07 -28.60 15.34
C PRO A 8 -45.44 -29.17 14.06
N ASP A 9 -44.14 -28.97 13.88
CA ASP A 9 -43.36 -29.83 12.97
C ASP A 9 -42.01 -30.17 13.60
N SER A 10 -41.93 -31.44 14.00
CA SER A 10 -40.72 -32.16 14.34
C SER A 10 -39.79 -32.21 13.13
N CYS A 11 -38.50 -31.95 13.33
CA CYS A 11 -37.48 -32.48 12.43
C CYS A 11 -36.31 -33.02 13.26
N SER A 12 -36.40 -34.33 13.50
CA SER A 12 -35.36 -35.20 14.05
C SER A 12 -34.26 -35.48 13.01
N GLY A 13 -32.99 -35.47 13.44
CA GLY A 13 -31.80 -36.22 12.95
C GLY A 13 -31.57 -36.34 11.43
N THR A 14 -30.38 -36.16 10.86
CA THR A 14 -29.04 -36.74 11.10
C THR A 14 -28.15 -36.30 9.89
N PRO A 15 -26.93 -36.83 9.61
CA PRO A 15 -25.65 -36.88 10.33
C PRO A 15 -24.49 -36.15 9.56
N ALA A 16 -23.30 -36.21 10.17
CA ALA A 16 -21.95 -35.84 9.69
C ALA A 16 -21.71 -35.67 8.17
N THR A 17 -21.03 -34.57 7.79
CA THR A 17 -20.31 -34.46 6.50
C THR A 17 -18.88 -33.97 6.71
N LYS A 18 -17.97 -34.73 6.11
CA LYS A 18 -16.51 -34.65 6.08
C LYS A 18 -15.91 -33.23 5.97
N ALA A 19 -14.81 -33.07 6.71
CA ALA A 19 -13.77 -32.08 6.44
C ALA A 19 -13.41 -32.03 4.94
N ARG A 20 -13.63 -30.87 4.32
CA ARG A 20 -13.07 -30.54 3.01
C ARG A 20 -11.87 -29.64 3.26
N ILE A 21 -10.69 -30.23 3.12
CA ILE A 21 -9.43 -29.51 2.98
C ILE A 21 -9.58 -28.66 1.70
N SER A 22 -9.69 -27.35 1.86
CA SER A 22 -9.63 -26.41 0.74
C SER A 22 -8.20 -26.42 0.19
N PRO A 23 -8.00 -26.60 -1.13
CA PRO A 23 -6.68 -26.42 -1.71
C PRO A 23 -6.25 -24.97 -1.53
N THR A 24 -5.02 -24.77 -1.05
CA THR A 24 -4.31 -23.48 -1.10
C THR A 24 -4.41 -22.91 -2.51
N PRO A 25 -4.90 -21.66 -2.70
CA PRO A 25 -4.71 -21.00 -3.97
C PRO A 25 -3.22 -20.73 -4.10
N ALA A 26 -2.62 -21.36 -5.11
CA ALA A 26 -1.34 -20.92 -5.64
C ALA A 26 -1.42 -19.40 -5.80
N HIS A 27 -0.51 -18.67 -5.16
CA HIS A 27 -0.27 -17.26 -5.43
C HIS A 27 0.03 -17.16 -6.93
N ASN A 28 -1.00 -16.90 -7.73
CA ASN A 28 -0.80 -16.43 -9.07
C ASN A 28 -0.17 -15.06 -8.88
N SER A 29 1.09 -14.94 -9.26
CA SER A 29 1.72 -13.66 -9.48
C SER A 29 1.00 -13.04 -10.69
N THR A 30 -0.22 -12.57 -10.44
CA THR A 30 -1.06 -11.83 -11.37
C THR A 30 -0.27 -10.58 -11.66
N GLY A 31 0.34 -10.58 -12.84
CA GLY A 31 1.18 -9.51 -13.33
C GLY A 31 0.57 -8.17 -12.99
N THR A 32 1.39 -7.32 -12.38
CA THR A 32 1.12 -5.93 -12.06
C THR A 32 0.26 -5.34 -13.15
N ARG A 33 -1.02 -5.14 -12.83
CA ARG A 33 -2.01 -4.53 -13.73
C ARG A 33 -1.40 -3.19 -14.10
N ARG A 34 -0.87 -3.08 -15.33
CA ARG A 34 -0.34 -1.84 -15.89
C ARG A 34 -1.54 -0.94 -16.13
N SER A 35 -2.05 -0.36 -15.04
CA SER A 35 -3.13 0.60 -15.07
C SER A 35 -2.63 1.78 -15.88
N SER A 36 -3.16 1.90 -17.09
CA SER A 36 -3.05 3.08 -17.94
C SER A 36 -3.77 4.25 -17.26
N ARG A 37 -3.19 4.78 -16.18
CA ARG A 37 -3.49 6.11 -15.68
C ARG A 37 -2.66 7.07 -16.52
N THR A 38 -3.34 8.05 -17.10
CA THR A 38 -2.80 9.22 -17.81
C THR A 38 -1.36 9.55 -17.40
N ALA A 39 -0.48 9.68 -18.40
CA ALA A 39 0.98 9.72 -18.32
C ALA A 39 1.58 10.82 -17.43
N ARG A 40 1.35 10.76 -16.13
CA ARG A 40 2.08 11.54 -15.13
C ARG A 40 3.25 10.68 -14.66
N ARG A 41 4.45 11.24 -14.78
CA ARG A 41 5.66 10.62 -14.24
C ARG A 41 5.48 10.52 -12.71
N PRO A 42 5.81 9.37 -12.10
CA PRO A 42 5.70 9.23 -10.66
C PRO A 42 6.70 10.18 -9.98
N LEU A 43 6.26 10.91 -8.96
CA LEU A 43 7.13 11.76 -8.16
C LEU A 43 7.86 10.91 -7.11
N VAL A 44 9.18 11.00 -7.04
CA VAL A 44 10.02 10.34 -6.04
C VAL A 44 10.75 11.40 -5.23
N TYR A 45 10.70 11.27 -3.90
CA TYR A 45 11.47 12.10 -2.98
C TYR A 45 12.76 11.40 -2.56
N VAL A 46 13.89 12.11 -2.60
CA VAL A 46 15.20 11.60 -2.17
C VAL A 46 15.67 12.43 -0.98
N THR A 47 15.93 11.78 0.15
CA THR A 47 16.23 12.46 1.43
C THR A 47 17.64 13.05 1.51
N ARG A 48 18.56 12.66 0.60
CA ARG A 48 19.96 13.12 0.56
C ARG A 48 20.56 13.14 -0.84
N ARG A 49 21.77 13.69 -0.97
CA ARG A 49 22.60 13.53 -2.17
C ARG A 49 23.01 12.08 -2.37
N ILE A 50 22.72 11.55 -3.56
CA ILE A 50 23.12 10.22 -4.02
C ILE A 50 24.11 10.36 -5.18
N PRO A 51 24.93 9.34 -5.48
CA PRO A 51 25.81 9.37 -6.65
C PRO A 51 25.02 9.64 -7.94
N GLN A 52 25.61 10.44 -8.85
CA GLN A 52 24.94 10.90 -10.08
C GLN A 52 24.33 9.75 -10.90
N LYS A 53 25.03 8.62 -10.99
CA LYS A 53 24.54 7.43 -11.69
C LYS A 53 23.17 6.95 -11.19
N GLY A 54 22.91 7.02 -9.88
CA GLY A 54 21.61 6.68 -9.31
C GLY A 54 20.55 7.73 -9.62
N MET A 55 20.94 9.01 -9.61
CA MET A 55 20.06 10.12 -9.98
C MET A 55 19.65 10.03 -11.46
N ASP A 56 20.57 9.72 -12.37
CA ASP A 56 20.29 9.57 -13.80
C ASP A 56 19.24 8.47 -14.07
N ILE A 57 19.31 7.36 -13.32
CA ILE A 57 18.33 6.28 -13.40
C ILE A 57 16.94 6.78 -12.97
N LEU A 58 16.86 7.51 -11.85
CA LEU A 58 15.60 8.06 -11.35
C LEU A 58 15.02 9.11 -12.32
N LEU A 59 15.85 10.03 -12.81
CA LEU A 59 15.47 11.06 -13.77
C LEU A 59 15.06 10.48 -15.14
N GLY A 60 15.42 9.24 -15.45
CA GLY A 60 14.96 8.54 -16.65
C GLY A 60 13.52 8.00 -16.55
N ALA A 61 13.01 7.77 -15.34
CA ALA A 61 11.72 7.11 -15.11
C ALA A 61 10.69 7.96 -14.35
N CYS A 62 11.15 8.89 -13.50
CA CYS A 62 10.36 9.55 -12.48
C CYS A 62 10.63 11.05 -12.45
N ASP A 63 9.71 11.83 -11.89
CA ASP A 63 10.03 13.20 -11.45
C ASP A 63 10.70 13.10 -10.07
N VAL A 64 11.78 13.84 -9.85
CA VAL A 64 12.57 13.71 -8.62
C VAL A 64 12.57 15.03 -7.86
N LYS A 65 12.25 14.96 -6.57
CA LYS A 65 12.55 16.00 -5.59
C LYS A 65 13.66 15.50 -4.70
N GLN A 66 14.68 16.32 -4.48
CA GLN A 66 15.82 15.95 -3.65
C GLN A 66 16.03 17.00 -2.57
N TRP A 67 16.35 16.53 -1.37
CA TRP A 67 16.92 17.38 -0.33
C TRP A 67 18.39 17.68 -0.62
N ASP A 68 18.71 18.97 -0.75
CA ASP A 68 20.03 19.43 -1.20
C ASP A 68 20.96 19.86 -0.05
N ALA A 69 20.49 19.86 1.21
CA ALA A 69 21.36 20.15 2.35
C ALA A 69 22.12 18.90 2.82
N GLU A 70 23.30 19.10 3.41
CA GLU A 70 24.09 18.01 4.01
C GLU A 70 23.45 17.44 5.28
N GLU A 71 22.69 18.28 5.96
CA GLU A 71 22.00 17.95 7.20
C GLU A 71 20.84 16.97 6.95
N PRO A 72 20.52 16.10 7.93
CA PRO A 72 19.33 15.27 7.86
C PRO A 72 18.07 16.13 7.65
N VAL A 73 17.14 15.65 6.82
CA VAL A 73 15.87 16.33 6.60
C VAL A 73 15.13 16.51 7.94
N PRO A 74 14.81 17.75 8.36
CA PRO A 74 13.99 17.96 9.52
C PRO A 74 12.63 17.28 9.37
N ARG A 75 12.06 16.78 10.46
CA ARG A 75 10.83 15.98 10.40
C ARG A 75 9.65 16.71 9.74
N GLY A 76 9.48 18.01 10.02
CA GLY A 76 8.43 18.81 9.40
C GLY A 76 8.58 18.93 7.88
N GLU A 77 9.81 19.19 7.42
CA GLU A 77 10.15 19.25 6.00
C GLU A 77 9.99 17.89 5.30
N LEU A 78 10.34 16.81 5.98
CA LEU A 78 10.15 15.45 5.47
C LEU A 78 8.67 15.19 5.18
N LEU A 79 7.79 15.46 6.15
CA LEU A 79 6.34 15.25 6.00
C LEU A 79 5.74 16.11 4.88
N GLN A 80 6.19 17.35 4.73
CA GLN A 80 5.74 18.22 3.64
C GLN A 80 6.27 17.76 2.26
N SER A 81 7.53 17.31 2.21
CA SER A 81 8.20 16.92 0.97
C SER A 81 7.67 15.61 0.40
N VAL A 82 7.27 14.67 1.26
CA VAL A 82 6.71 13.38 0.84
C VAL A 82 5.27 13.49 0.34
N ALA A 83 4.57 14.59 0.60
CA ALA A 83 3.17 14.76 0.22
C ALA A 83 2.96 14.57 -1.30
N GLY A 84 2.18 13.55 -1.67
CA GLY A 84 1.92 13.18 -3.07
C GLY A 84 3.09 12.50 -3.78
N ALA A 85 4.15 12.12 -3.06
CA ALA A 85 5.23 11.30 -3.60
C ALA A 85 4.75 9.84 -3.76
N TYR A 86 5.04 9.26 -4.92
CA TYR A 86 4.81 7.84 -5.20
C TYR A 86 5.89 6.95 -4.60
N GLY A 87 7.06 7.51 -4.28
CA GLY A 87 8.16 6.77 -3.67
C GLY A 87 9.08 7.69 -2.88
N VAL A 88 9.73 7.12 -1.87
CA VAL A 88 10.72 7.80 -1.05
C VAL A 88 12.00 6.96 -1.05
N LEU A 89 13.11 7.56 -1.47
CA LEU A 89 14.44 6.98 -1.34
C LEU A 89 15.11 7.57 -0.10
N CYS A 90 15.12 6.78 0.96
CA CYS A 90 15.66 7.12 2.28
C CYS A 90 16.98 6.39 2.56
N MET A 91 17.76 6.93 3.49
CA MET A 91 19.01 6.35 4.00
C MET A 91 18.81 5.80 5.42
N GLN A 92 19.78 5.03 5.93
CA GLN A 92 19.68 4.33 7.22
C GLN A 92 19.32 5.23 8.44
N GLY A 93 19.59 6.55 8.36
CA GLY A 93 19.26 7.50 9.43
C GLY A 93 17.88 8.15 9.34
N ASP A 94 17.12 7.92 8.26
CA ASP A 94 15.82 8.55 8.08
C ASP A 94 14.71 7.69 8.70
N LEU A 95 13.91 8.28 9.59
CA LEU A 95 12.79 7.59 10.22
C LEU A 95 11.55 7.66 9.32
N ILE A 96 11.27 6.56 8.63
CA ILE A 96 10.06 6.38 7.83
C ILE A 96 9.04 5.57 8.63
N ASP A 97 8.10 6.27 9.25
CA ASP A 97 7.05 5.70 10.10
C ASP A 97 5.65 5.91 9.49
N ALA A 98 4.62 5.56 10.25
CA ALA A 98 3.23 5.65 9.82
C ALA A 98 2.83 7.07 9.40
N ASP A 99 3.32 8.11 10.07
CA ASP A 99 2.97 9.50 9.73
C ASP A 99 3.57 9.90 8.38
N VAL A 100 4.80 9.47 8.07
CA VAL A 100 5.44 9.73 6.77
C VAL A 100 4.67 9.04 5.65
N LEU A 101 4.29 7.78 5.86
CA LEU A 101 3.51 7.04 4.88
C LEU A 101 2.10 7.63 4.71
N HIS A 102 1.48 8.09 5.80
CA HIS A 102 0.18 8.76 5.76
C HIS A 102 0.26 10.11 5.03
N ALA A 103 1.31 10.89 5.29
CA ALA A 103 1.57 12.16 4.63
C ALA A 103 1.80 11.99 3.12
N ALA A 104 2.44 10.89 2.69
CA ALA A 104 2.62 10.59 1.26
C ALA A 104 1.29 10.42 0.51
N GLY A 105 0.26 9.92 1.21
CA GLY A 105 -1.09 9.76 0.71
C GLY A 105 -1.48 8.30 0.44
N THR A 106 -2.76 8.08 0.17
CA THR A 106 -3.31 6.76 -0.17
C THR A 106 -3.20 6.50 -1.67
N CYS A 107 -2.70 5.32 -2.03
CA CYS A 107 -2.54 4.85 -3.40
C CYS A 107 -3.86 4.50 -4.12
#